data_AF-J9WHT6-F1
#
_entry.id   AF-J9WHT6-F1
#
_cell.length_a   1.000
_cell.length_b   1.000
_cell.length_c   1.000
_cell.angle_alpha   90.00
_cell.angle_beta   90.00
_cell.angle_gamma   90.00
#
_symmetry.space_group_name_H-M   'P 1'
#
loop_
_entity.id
_entity.type
_entity.pdbx_description
1 polymer ?
#
loop_
_entity_poly.entity_id
_entity_poly.type
_entity_poly.pdbx_seq_one_letter_code
_entity_poly.pdbx_strand_id
1 'polypeptide(L)'
;MTAFDPTGPDGQPRIVADLLRPDAYDPPAHDVRLHETHSSWVLLAGPYAYKLKKPVDLGFLDFTSIERRRADCDEELRLNRRFSPQMYLGVVEVTEQDGHYRIGGESGSGERAVWMRRLPEEGMLPAKLARGEVDLRLARRIGRTLAKLHGRTETGPDIDAYGSPSSVAANWQENFDQISPFVGRTISCDVNDHIRRYVDEFLRTRAPALERRVADGHVRDGHGDLHAASICIDDGQILLFDSLQFAPRYRCADLASEVAFLAMDLEYHGRADLAWGFVDSYVRASGDDGLLDLLDFYACYRAYVRGKVRSLRLAQTEQASGGDNRELIAESRAYFDLAWAHGGGLPRPPMVVTMGLPASGKTTLARALAGRLGLVHLSSDMARKRMAGIEPTQRGSDEFGSGLYDPAMTRSTYAALRRDAARWLRRGRGVAVDATFGNPRERAQMRQLARRLGADLRVVLCDADDATLIARLERRATQKGVVSDARIELWPELRAAFTPPDEQPSVLRVDATRDSEETVEQALALLRASYR
;
A
#
# COMPACT_ATOMS: atom_id res chain seq x y z
N MET A 1 7.35 39.92 15.19
CA MET A 1 7.66 38.78 14.31
C MET A 1 6.56 37.76 14.48
N THR A 2 6.03 37.21 13.39
CA THR A 2 5.04 36.12 13.47
C THR A 2 5.75 34.85 13.97
N ALA A 3 5.06 33.99 14.73
CA ALA A 3 5.68 32.77 15.28
C ALA A 3 6.32 31.86 14.21
N PHE A 4 5.81 31.94 12.98
CA PHE A 4 6.27 31.19 11.82
C PHE A 4 7.14 31.97 10.85
N ASP A 5 7.75 33.07 11.30
CA ASP A 5 8.74 33.82 10.52
C ASP A 5 9.93 32.87 10.15
N PRO A 6 10.29 32.72 8.86
CA PRO A 6 11.37 31.83 8.41
C PRO A 6 12.79 32.30 8.79
N THR A 7 12.93 33.27 9.70
CA THR A 7 14.22 33.80 10.18
C THR A 7 15.03 32.84 11.06
N GLY A 8 14.64 31.57 11.18
CA GLY A 8 15.42 30.56 11.88
C GLY A 8 16.64 30.09 11.07
N PRO A 9 17.58 29.35 11.70
CA PRO A 9 18.69 28.72 11.00
C PRO A 9 18.17 27.83 9.84
N ASP A 10 18.91 27.83 8.73
CA ASP A 10 18.62 27.05 7.50
C ASP A 10 17.25 27.32 6.84
N GLY A 11 16.61 28.46 7.15
CA GLY A 11 15.31 28.85 6.59
C GLY A 11 14.10 28.15 7.23
N GLN A 12 14.30 27.44 8.35
CA GLN A 12 13.22 26.87 9.14
C GLN A 12 12.51 27.95 9.98
N PRO A 13 11.19 27.82 10.24
CA PRO A 13 10.48 28.76 11.11
C PRO A 13 11.08 28.79 12.52
N ARG A 14 11.20 29.99 13.11
CA ARG A 14 11.80 30.20 14.45
C ARG A 14 11.25 29.25 15.51
N ILE A 15 9.92 29.10 15.57
CA ILE A 15 9.25 28.19 16.50
C ILE A 15 9.71 26.73 16.36
N VAL A 16 9.98 26.25 15.15
CA VAL A 16 10.44 24.87 14.93
C VAL A 16 11.90 24.74 15.38
N ALA A 17 12.74 25.70 15.03
CA ALA A 17 14.15 25.72 15.43
C ALA A 17 14.30 25.75 16.96
N ASP A 18 13.49 26.55 17.66
CA ASP A 18 13.49 26.59 19.13
C ASP A 18 13.01 25.25 19.74
N LEU A 19 11.94 24.66 19.19
CA LEU A 19 11.40 23.38 19.66
C LEU A 19 12.31 22.17 19.39
N LEU A 20 13.33 22.30 18.54
CA LEU A 20 14.35 21.27 18.36
C LEU A 20 15.36 21.21 19.53
N ARG A 21 15.36 22.21 20.42
CA ARG A 21 16.25 22.24 21.57
C ARG A 21 15.75 21.34 22.70
N PRO A 22 16.62 20.56 23.36
CA PRO A 22 16.27 19.74 24.53
C PRO A 22 15.55 20.52 25.64
N ASP A 23 15.98 21.76 25.88
CA ASP A 23 15.46 22.60 26.94
C ASP A 23 14.12 23.26 26.59
N ALA A 24 13.58 23.09 25.37
CA ALA A 24 12.24 23.59 25.02
C ALA A 24 11.10 22.79 25.70
N TYR A 25 11.43 21.75 26.46
CA TYR A 25 10.52 20.84 27.14
C TYR A 25 10.83 20.81 28.65
N ASP A 26 9.83 20.51 29.48
CA ASP A 26 10.01 20.34 30.92
C ASP A 26 9.47 18.96 31.40
N PRO A 27 10.32 18.05 31.91
CA PRO A 27 11.78 18.17 31.98
C PRO A 27 12.42 18.18 30.57
N PRO A 28 13.71 18.60 30.44
CA PRO A 28 14.39 18.61 29.15
C PRO A 28 14.34 17.26 28.43
N ALA A 29 13.98 17.27 27.15
CA ALA A 29 13.81 16.06 26.35
C ALA A 29 15.13 15.61 25.70
N HIS A 30 15.26 14.31 25.48
CA HIS A 30 16.36 13.72 24.70
C HIS A 30 15.87 13.30 23.31
N ASP A 31 16.79 13.07 22.37
CA ASP A 31 16.49 12.58 21.01
C ASP A 31 15.39 13.39 20.30
N VAL A 32 15.55 14.72 20.28
CA VAL A 32 14.59 15.62 19.63
C VAL A 32 14.74 15.55 18.11
N ARG A 33 13.68 15.13 17.41
CA ARG A 33 13.67 14.98 15.94
C ARG A 33 12.44 15.63 15.34
N LEU A 34 12.61 16.22 14.16
CA LEU A 34 11.52 16.78 13.38
C LEU A 34 11.10 15.79 12.28
N HIS A 35 9.81 15.48 12.23
CA HIS A 35 9.14 14.92 11.07
C HIS A 35 8.18 15.93 10.47
N GLU A 36 8.31 16.14 9.17
CA GLU A 36 7.53 17.15 8.46
C GLU A 36 6.51 16.49 7.53
N THR A 37 5.28 16.96 7.60
CA THR A 37 4.18 16.58 6.70
C THR A 37 3.75 17.80 5.87
N HIS A 38 2.79 17.66 4.98
CA HIS A 38 2.31 18.77 4.14
C HIS A 38 1.64 19.88 4.95
N SER A 39 1.03 19.55 6.11
CA SER A 39 0.25 20.49 6.92
C SER A 39 0.67 20.57 8.39
N SER A 40 1.65 19.77 8.83
CA SER A 40 2.07 19.71 10.24
C SER A 40 3.58 19.48 10.39
N TRP A 41 4.13 19.97 11.50
CA TRP A 41 5.43 19.57 12.04
C TRP A 41 5.20 18.66 13.24
N VAL A 42 5.88 17.51 13.29
CA VAL A 42 5.80 16.54 14.38
C VAL A 42 7.17 16.47 15.05
N LEU A 43 7.25 16.92 16.29
CA LEU A 43 8.47 16.92 17.09
C LEU A 43 8.44 15.67 17.95
N LEU A 44 9.33 14.71 17.68
CA LEU A 44 9.56 13.57 18.56
C LEU A 44 10.55 14.02 19.63
N ALA A 45 10.18 13.92 20.90
CA ALA A 45 10.98 14.43 22.02
C ALA A 45 10.89 13.44 23.19
N GLY A 46 11.94 12.63 23.37
CA GLY A 46 11.98 11.51 24.31
C GLY A 46 10.81 10.54 24.07
N PRO A 47 9.96 10.27 25.08
CA PRO A 47 8.81 9.36 24.96
C PRO A 47 7.56 10.00 24.34
N TYR A 48 7.63 11.28 23.94
CA TYR A 48 6.48 12.04 23.46
C TYR A 48 6.63 12.51 22.02
N ALA A 49 5.50 12.83 21.40
CA ALA A 49 5.40 13.49 20.12
C ALA A 49 4.49 14.71 20.24
N TYR A 50 4.87 15.82 19.61
CA TYR A 50 4.12 17.07 19.61
C TYR A 50 3.85 17.50 18.16
N LYS A 51 2.58 17.54 17.77
CA LYS A 51 2.18 17.88 16.39
C LYS A 51 1.63 19.30 16.32
N LEU A 52 2.41 20.19 15.69
CA LEU A 52 2.03 21.56 15.40
C LEU A 52 1.48 21.66 13.98
N LYS A 53 0.48 22.54 13.78
CA LYS A 53 -0.08 22.81 12.45
C LYS A 53 0.71 23.90 11.74
N LYS A 54 0.98 23.70 10.45
CA LYS A 54 1.65 24.68 9.61
C LYS A 54 0.68 25.80 9.21
N PRO A 55 1.13 27.06 9.06
CA PRO A 55 0.30 28.15 8.58
C PRO A 55 0.13 28.09 7.05
N VAL A 56 -0.58 27.07 6.55
CA VAL A 56 -0.74 26.83 5.10
C VAL A 56 -2.20 26.82 4.69
N ASP A 57 -2.45 27.17 3.42
CA ASP A 57 -3.71 26.89 2.72
C ASP A 57 -3.42 25.93 1.57
N LEU A 58 -4.03 24.75 1.62
CA LEU A 58 -3.89 23.69 0.61
C LEU A 58 -5.13 23.57 -0.28
N GLY A 59 -6.07 24.53 -0.20
CA GLY A 59 -7.35 24.55 -0.92
C GLY A 59 -8.43 23.63 -0.32
N PHE A 60 -8.04 22.46 0.19
CA PHE A 60 -8.93 21.57 0.95
C PHE A 60 -8.77 21.71 2.48
N LEU A 61 -7.80 22.50 2.91
CA LEU A 61 -7.41 22.70 4.31
C LEU A 61 -6.82 24.09 4.46
N ASP A 62 -7.36 24.88 5.39
CA ASP A 62 -6.90 26.24 5.66
C ASP A 62 -6.49 26.37 7.14
N PHE A 63 -5.19 26.46 7.35
CA PHE A 63 -4.55 26.67 8.65
C PHE A 63 -3.85 28.02 8.75
N THR A 64 -4.23 29.00 7.94
CA THR A 64 -3.56 30.32 7.92
C THR A 64 -3.72 31.09 9.23
N SER A 65 -4.90 31.04 9.86
CA SER A 65 -5.18 31.65 11.17
C SER A 65 -4.86 30.73 12.35
N ILE A 66 -4.42 31.31 13.47
CA ILE A 66 -4.16 30.55 14.72
C ILE A 66 -5.44 29.90 15.28
N GLU A 67 -6.59 30.55 15.17
CA GLU A 67 -7.88 30.04 15.66
C GLU A 67 -8.24 28.72 14.97
N ARG A 68 -8.06 28.63 13.65
CA ARG A 68 -8.26 27.40 12.88
C ARG A 68 -7.29 26.29 13.28
N ARG A 69 -6.01 26.62 13.49
CA ARG A 69 -5.01 25.64 13.98
C ARG A 69 -5.36 25.11 15.37
N ARG A 70 -5.83 25.98 16.27
CA ARG A 70 -6.26 25.61 17.63
C ARG A 70 -7.49 24.69 17.60
N ALA A 71 -8.51 25.05 16.81
CA ALA A 71 -9.70 24.23 16.64
C ALA A 71 -9.38 22.86 16.04
N ASP A 72 -8.46 22.80 15.07
CA ASP A 72 -8.01 21.54 14.48
C ASP A 72 -7.25 20.64 15.48
N CYS A 73 -6.46 21.22 16.38
CA CYS A 73 -5.80 20.44 17.44
C CYS A 73 -6.82 19.79 18.40
N ASP A 74 -7.88 20.51 18.77
CA ASP A 74 -8.95 19.96 19.59
C ASP A 74 -9.72 18.86 18.87
N GLU A 75 -10.02 19.08 17.59
CA GLU A 75 -10.73 18.11 16.77
C GLU A 75 -9.89 16.85 16.52
N GLU A 76 -8.60 16.99 16.23
CA GLU A 76 -7.68 15.86 16.10
C GLU A 76 -7.63 15.04 17.40
N LEU A 77 -7.52 15.71 18.56
CA LEU A 77 -7.52 15.06 19.86
C LEU A 77 -8.83 14.29 20.08
N ARG A 78 -9.98 14.94 19.82
CA ARG A 78 -11.32 14.36 20.00
C ARG A 78 -11.50 13.11 19.13
N LEU A 79 -11.19 13.21 17.85
CA LEU A 79 -11.43 12.14 16.88
C LEU A 79 -10.51 10.94 17.10
N ASN A 80 -9.22 11.18 17.37
CA ASN A 80 -8.27 10.09 17.50
C ASN A 80 -8.32 9.38 18.85
N ARG A 81 -8.79 10.04 19.92
CA ARG A 81 -9.09 9.38 21.21
C ARG A 81 -10.17 8.31 21.10
N ARG A 82 -11.00 8.33 20.05
CA ARG A 82 -11.99 7.27 19.77
C ARG A 82 -11.30 5.93 19.45
N PHE A 83 -10.11 5.99 18.86
CA PHE A 83 -9.38 4.81 18.41
C PHE A 83 -8.22 4.44 19.34
N SER A 84 -7.43 5.42 19.78
CA SER A 84 -6.22 5.21 20.59
C SER A 84 -6.11 6.22 21.73
N PRO A 85 -7.02 6.20 22.72
CA PRO A 85 -7.02 7.17 23.82
C PRO A 85 -5.72 7.16 24.65
N GLN A 86 -5.03 6.02 24.72
CA GLN A 86 -3.75 5.87 25.39
C GLN A 86 -2.58 6.55 24.67
N MET A 87 -2.72 6.85 23.38
CA MET A 87 -1.69 7.55 22.60
C MET A 87 -1.88 9.07 22.69
N TYR A 88 -3.12 9.55 22.72
CA TYR A 88 -3.46 10.97 22.62
C TYR A 88 -3.65 11.62 24.00
N LEU A 89 -2.57 12.20 24.53
CA LEU A 89 -2.44 12.64 25.92
C LEU A 89 -3.13 13.98 26.18
N GLY A 90 -3.14 14.89 25.20
CA GLY A 90 -3.84 16.17 25.32
C GLY A 90 -3.47 17.15 24.21
N VAL A 91 -3.78 18.42 24.44
CA VAL A 91 -3.26 19.53 23.65
C VAL A 91 -2.50 20.44 24.60
N VAL A 92 -1.31 20.87 24.19
CA VAL A 92 -0.43 21.76 24.96
C VAL A 92 -0.22 23.07 24.22
N GLU A 93 0.04 24.12 24.98
CA GLU A 93 0.42 25.41 24.42
C GLU A 93 1.89 25.41 24.00
N VAL A 94 2.22 26.26 23.04
CA VAL A 94 3.57 26.56 22.60
C VAL A 94 3.74 28.07 22.65
N THR A 95 4.50 28.52 23.64
CA THR A 95 4.57 29.92 24.04
C THR A 95 6.01 30.44 23.98
N GLU A 96 6.17 31.73 23.69
CA GLU A 96 7.47 32.38 23.73
C GLU A 96 7.80 32.75 25.18
N GLN A 97 8.92 32.23 25.69
CA GLN A 97 9.43 32.47 27.03
C GLN A 97 10.91 32.81 26.91
N ASP A 98 11.33 33.92 27.50
CA ASP A 98 12.72 34.43 27.42
C ASP A 98 13.26 34.51 25.98
N GLY A 99 12.39 34.84 25.01
CA GLY A 99 12.74 34.98 23.59
C GLY A 99 12.81 33.67 22.80
N HIS A 100 12.45 32.53 23.39
CA HIS A 100 12.43 31.22 22.75
C HIS A 100 11.08 30.52 22.90
N TYR A 101 10.64 29.79 21.88
CA TYR A 101 9.45 28.97 22.00
C TYR A 101 9.68 27.70 22.82
N ARG A 102 8.76 27.41 23.74
CA ARG A 102 8.79 26.23 24.62
C ARG A 102 7.43 25.55 24.62
N ILE A 103 7.41 24.24 24.85
CA ILE A 103 6.18 23.49 25.16
C ILE A 103 5.70 23.88 26.55
N GLY A 104 4.42 24.21 26.67
CA GLY A 104 3.78 24.69 27.89
C GLY A 104 3.52 26.20 27.87
N GLY A 105 3.01 26.70 29.00
CA GLY A 105 2.58 28.09 29.16
C GLY A 105 1.07 28.19 29.46
N GLU A 106 0.58 29.43 29.60
CA GLU A 106 -0.83 29.69 29.92
C GLU A 106 -1.75 29.38 28.73
N SER A 107 -2.93 28.81 29.01
CA SER A 107 -3.91 28.46 27.98
C SER A 107 -4.29 29.67 27.12
N GLY A 108 -4.26 29.51 25.81
CA GLY A 108 -4.62 30.57 24.87
C GLY A 108 -3.54 31.63 24.63
N SER A 109 -2.35 31.48 25.19
CA SER A 109 -1.25 32.44 25.03
C SER A 109 -0.34 32.20 23.82
N GLY A 110 -0.49 31.07 23.09
CA GLY A 110 0.38 30.77 21.95
C GLY A 110 -0.19 29.80 20.91
N GLU A 111 0.70 29.21 20.10
CA GLU A 111 0.32 28.12 19.21
C GLU A 111 -0.07 26.89 20.02
N ARG A 112 -0.78 25.94 19.42
CA ARG A 112 -1.13 24.68 20.07
C ARG A 112 -0.51 23.50 19.36
N ALA A 113 -0.16 22.49 20.14
CA ALA A 113 0.34 21.21 19.66
C ALA A 113 -0.47 20.06 20.24
N VAL A 114 -0.81 19.08 19.41
CA VAL A 114 -1.37 17.82 19.91
C VAL A 114 -0.24 17.04 20.57
N TRP A 115 -0.41 16.74 21.86
CA TRP A 115 0.56 16.01 22.66
C TRP A 115 0.21 14.52 22.70
N MET A 116 1.15 13.69 22.27
CA MET A 116 0.97 12.27 22.07
C MET A 116 2.12 11.48 22.67
N ARG A 117 1.90 10.19 22.94
CA ARG A 117 3.00 9.23 23.13
C ARG A 117 3.72 9.01 21.81
N ARG A 118 5.04 9.03 21.81
CA ARG A 118 5.87 8.66 20.65
C ARG A 118 5.63 7.19 20.33
N LEU A 119 5.29 6.90 19.08
CA LEU A 119 5.15 5.53 18.59
C LEU A 119 6.52 4.98 18.18
N PRO A 120 6.80 3.69 18.43
CA PRO A 120 8.03 3.05 17.95
C PRO A 120 8.01 2.93 16.43
N GLU A 121 9.05 3.43 15.76
CA GLU A 121 9.18 3.40 14.30
C GLU A 121 9.15 1.95 13.76
N GLU A 122 9.74 1.02 14.50
CA GLU A 122 9.73 -0.41 14.20
C GLU A 122 8.36 -1.07 14.40
N GLY A 123 7.48 -0.45 15.21
CA GLY A 123 6.10 -0.90 15.42
C GLY A 123 5.16 -0.52 14.27
N MET A 124 5.54 0.47 13.46
CA MET A 124 4.74 0.95 12.32
C MET A 124 4.48 -0.17 11.31
N LEU A 125 3.22 -0.34 10.89
CA LEU A 125 2.83 -1.46 10.04
C LEU A 125 3.63 -1.52 8.71
N PRO A 126 3.95 -0.40 8.03
CA PRO A 126 4.81 -0.44 6.84
C PRO A 126 6.21 -0.99 7.13
N ALA A 127 6.80 -0.62 8.27
CA ALA A 127 8.11 -1.12 8.69
C ALA A 127 8.05 -2.63 8.99
N LYS A 128 6.98 -3.09 9.66
CA LYS A 128 6.76 -4.53 9.90
C LYS A 128 6.49 -5.31 8.62
N LEU A 129 5.76 -4.73 7.66
CA LEU A 129 5.51 -5.33 6.35
C LEU A 129 6.83 -5.50 5.58
N ALA A 130 7.66 -4.46 5.54
CA ALA A 130 8.97 -4.49 4.89
C ALA A 130 9.90 -5.56 5.48
N ARG A 131 9.84 -5.78 6.80
CA ARG A 131 10.61 -6.84 7.49
C ARG A 131 9.96 -8.23 7.45
N GLY A 132 8.77 -8.37 6.87
CA GLY A 132 8.05 -9.66 6.82
C GLY A 132 7.48 -10.12 8.16
N GLU A 133 7.37 -9.22 9.15
CA GLU A 133 6.90 -9.51 10.51
C GLU A 133 5.37 -9.50 10.65
N VAL A 134 4.66 -9.21 9.56
CA VAL A 134 3.19 -9.27 9.53
C VAL A 134 2.75 -10.60 8.95
N ASP A 135 2.14 -11.40 9.82
CA ASP A 135 1.55 -12.68 9.47
C ASP A 135 0.01 -12.63 9.40
N LEU A 136 -0.58 -13.74 8.99
CA LEU A 136 -2.03 -13.86 8.86
C LEU A 136 -2.75 -13.73 10.21
N ARG A 137 -2.08 -14.06 11.33
CA ARG A 137 -2.67 -13.95 12.67
C ARG A 137 -2.84 -12.48 13.04
N LEU A 138 -1.82 -11.67 12.80
CA LEU A 138 -1.85 -10.23 13.02
C LEU A 138 -2.86 -9.54 12.11
N ALA A 139 -2.87 -9.84 10.79
CA ALA A 139 -3.85 -9.27 9.86
C ALA A 139 -5.30 -9.56 10.29
N ARG A 140 -5.59 -10.79 10.72
CA ARG A 140 -6.91 -11.15 11.28
C ARG A 140 -7.20 -10.43 12.59
N ARG A 141 -6.19 -10.22 13.45
CA ARG A 141 -6.35 -9.47 14.70
C ARG A 141 -6.70 -8.01 14.41
N ILE A 142 -6.06 -7.38 13.43
CA ILE A 142 -6.40 -6.04 12.93
C ILE A 142 -7.86 -6.01 12.47
N GLY A 143 -8.31 -7.01 11.69
CA GLY A 143 -9.70 -7.12 11.25
C GLY A 143 -10.72 -7.13 12.40
N ARG A 144 -10.48 -7.96 13.44
CA ARG A 144 -11.35 -8.01 14.62
C ARG A 144 -11.34 -6.72 15.43
N THR A 145 -10.16 -6.11 15.61
CA THR A 145 -10.02 -4.85 16.33
C THR A 145 -10.79 -3.74 15.63
N LEU A 146 -10.64 -3.62 14.31
CA LEU A 146 -11.35 -2.62 13.51
C LEU A 146 -12.86 -2.83 13.53
N ALA A 147 -13.35 -4.06 13.38
CA ALA A 147 -14.79 -4.34 13.47
C ALA A 147 -15.38 -3.88 14.82
N LYS A 148 -14.66 -4.10 15.93
CA LYS A 148 -15.07 -3.64 17.26
C LYS A 148 -15.07 -2.11 17.39
N LEU A 149 -14.08 -1.44 16.80
CA LEU A 149 -13.98 0.03 16.83
C LEU A 149 -15.07 0.67 15.96
N HIS A 150 -15.26 0.19 14.73
CA HIS A 150 -16.32 0.65 13.83
C HIS A 150 -17.73 0.40 14.37
N GLY A 151 -17.94 -0.68 15.13
CA GLY A 151 -19.21 -0.91 15.82
C GLY A 151 -19.58 0.16 16.86
N ARG A 152 -18.64 1.04 17.23
CA ARG A 152 -18.81 2.12 18.22
C ARG A 152 -18.80 3.51 17.61
N THR A 153 -18.52 3.63 16.31
CA THR A 153 -18.49 4.94 15.64
C THR A 153 -19.90 5.46 15.39
N GLU A 154 -20.02 6.78 15.36
CA GLU A 154 -21.28 7.49 15.18
C GLU A 154 -21.89 7.21 13.79
N THR A 155 -23.21 7.18 13.72
CA THR A 155 -24.05 7.04 12.52
C THR A 155 -25.33 7.85 12.72
N GLY A 156 -26.06 8.13 11.66
CA GLY A 156 -27.31 8.90 11.71
C GLY A 156 -27.41 9.91 10.58
N PRO A 157 -28.53 10.66 10.49
CA PRO A 157 -28.91 11.39 9.28
C PRO A 157 -27.83 12.32 8.70
N ASP A 158 -27.10 13.03 9.56
CA ASP A 158 -26.02 13.94 9.13
C ASP A 158 -24.80 13.20 8.57
N ILE A 159 -24.54 11.99 9.06
CA ILE A 159 -23.45 11.11 8.60
C ILE A 159 -23.88 10.32 7.36
N ASP A 160 -25.11 9.83 7.37
CA ASP A 160 -25.74 9.03 6.31
C ASP A 160 -25.72 9.74 4.96
N ALA A 161 -25.88 11.07 4.97
CA ALA A 161 -25.80 11.90 3.77
C ALA A 161 -24.49 11.70 2.98
N TYR A 162 -23.37 11.44 3.66
CA TYR A 162 -22.07 11.22 3.01
C TYR A 162 -21.96 9.86 2.29
N GLY A 163 -22.78 8.87 2.66
CA GLY A 163 -22.82 7.57 2.00
C GLY A 163 -23.87 7.47 0.88
N SER A 164 -24.68 8.51 0.68
CA SER A 164 -25.70 8.50 -0.38
C SER A 164 -25.07 8.33 -1.78
N PRO A 165 -25.79 7.72 -2.74
CA PRO A 165 -25.28 7.54 -4.09
C PRO A 165 -24.81 8.85 -4.76
N SER A 166 -25.50 9.96 -4.50
CA SER A 166 -25.13 11.28 -5.02
C SER A 166 -23.82 11.79 -4.45
N SER A 167 -23.59 11.64 -3.13
CA SER A 167 -22.32 11.99 -2.49
C SER A 167 -21.16 11.14 -3.01
N VAL A 168 -21.38 9.83 -3.18
CA VAL A 168 -20.38 8.92 -3.75
C VAL A 168 -20.06 9.29 -5.20
N ALA A 169 -21.07 9.61 -6.01
CA ALA A 169 -20.88 10.07 -7.39
C ALA A 169 -20.10 11.39 -7.47
N ALA A 170 -20.43 12.36 -6.60
CA ALA A 170 -19.74 13.65 -6.55
C ALA A 170 -18.25 13.48 -6.18
N ASN A 171 -17.92 12.60 -5.24
CA ASN A 171 -16.53 12.30 -4.88
C ASN A 171 -15.75 11.70 -6.06
N TRP A 172 -16.38 10.83 -6.85
CA TRP A 172 -15.77 10.29 -8.08
C TRP A 172 -15.57 11.37 -9.15
N GLN A 173 -16.56 12.22 -9.37
CA GLN A 173 -16.46 13.31 -10.33
C GLN A 173 -15.31 14.26 -9.96
N GLU A 174 -15.20 14.66 -8.70
CA GLU A 174 -14.10 15.50 -8.21
C GLU A 174 -12.73 14.83 -8.45
N ASN A 175 -12.62 13.52 -8.22
CA ASN A 175 -11.39 12.78 -8.51
C ASN A 175 -11.05 12.78 -10.01
N PHE A 176 -12.05 12.60 -10.89
CA PHE A 176 -11.85 12.62 -12.33
C PHE A 176 -11.45 13.99 -12.85
N ASP A 177 -12.04 15.05 -12.32
CA ASP A 177 -11.72 16.43 -12.70
C ASP A 177 -10.29 16.78 -12.29
N GLN A 178 -9.91 16.42 -11.06
CA GLN A 178 -8.57 16.67 -10.52
C GLN A 178 -7.47 15.86 -11.22
N ILE A 179 -7.77 14.68 -11.77
CA ILE A 179 -6.76 13.91 -12.51
C ILE A 179 -6.57 14.38 -13.95
N SER A 180 -7.54 15.10 -14.53
CA SER A 180 -7.56 15.42 -15.96
C SER A 180 -6.21 15.96 -16.49
N PRO A 181 -5.47 16.84 -15.78
CA PRO A 181 -4.15 17.32 -16.22
C PRO A 181 -3.02 16.27 -16.27
N PHE A 182 -3.24 15.09 -15.68
CA PHE A 182 -2.25 14.02 -15.53
C PHE A 182 -2.52 12.80 -16.42
N VAL A 183 -3.65 12.79 -17.13
CA VAL A 183 -3.96 11.75 -18.13
C VAL A 183 -2.93 11.83 -19.25
N GLY A 184 -2.37 10.68 -19.62
CA GLY A 184 -1.22 10.55 -20.53
C GLY A 184 0.15 10.67 -19.85
N ARG A 185 0.22 11.03 -18.56
CA ARG A 185 1.47 11.16 -17.79
C ARG A 185 1.59 10.08 -16.71
N THR A 186 0.74 10.17 -15.67
CA THR A 186 0.74 9.25 -14.53
C THR A 186 -0.35 8.17 -14.63
N ILE A 187 -1.38 8.41 -15.44
CA ILE A 187 -2.41 7.44 -15.81
C ILE A 187 -2.56 7.45 -17.33
N SER A 188 -2.68 6.28 -17.98
CA SER A 188 -2.95 6.24 -19.42
C SER A 188 -4.42 6.55 -19.72
N CYS A 189 -4.70 7.09 -20.92
CA CYS A 189 -6.08 7.37 -21.35
C CYS A 189 -6.96 6.12 -21.23
N ASP A 190 -6.49 4.99 -21.76
CA ASP A 190 -7.21 3.71 -21.73
C ASP A 190 -7.57 3.24 -20.32
N VAL A 191 -6.66 3.42 -19.35
CA VAL A 191 -6.91 3.04 -17.96
C VAL A 191 -7.93 3.97 -17.32
N ASN A 192 -7.78 5.28 -17.54
CA ASN A 192 -8.72 6.27 -17.02
C ASN A 192 -10.14 6.05 -17.57
N ASP A 193 -10.27 5.87 -18.88
CA ASP A 193 -11.55 5.68 -19.56
C ASP A 193 -12.23 4.36 -19.15
N HIS A 194 -11.44 3.31 -18.90
CA HIS A 194 -11.96 2.06 -18.35
C HIS A 194 -12.54 2.26 -16.94
N ILE A 195 -11.79 2.93 -16.06
CA ILE A 195 -12.24 3.20 -14.68
C ILE A 195 -13.49 4.08 -14.69
N ARG A 196 -13.55 5.13 -15.53
CA ARG A 196 -14.75 5.96 -15.69
C ARG A 196 -15.97 5.13 -16.07
N ARG A 197 -15.87 4.31 -17.12
CA ARG A 197 -16.97 3.41 -17.53
C ARG A 197 -17.40 2.44 -16.43
N TYR A 198 -16.44 1.88 -15.70
CA TYR A 198 -16.74 1.01 -14.56
C TYR A 198 -17.52 1.74 -13.47
N VAL A 199 -17.08 2.94 -13.09
CA VAL A 199 -17.72 3.76 -12.06
C VAL A 199 -19.12 4.19 -12.50
N ASP A 200 -19.28 4.67 -13.73
CA ASP A 200 -20.58 5.09 -14.28
C ASP A 200 -21.57 3.91 -14.29
N GLU A 201 -21.12 2.74 -14.74
CA GLU A 201 -21.95 1.53 -14.76
C GLU A 201 -22.30 1.05 -13.36
N PHE A 202 -21.36 1.10 -12.42
CA PHE A 202 -21.60 0.75 -11.03
C PHE A 202 -22.62 1.68 -10.40
N LEU A 203 -22.47 3.00 -10.52
CA LEU A 203 -23.41 3.97 -9.95
C LEU A 203 -24.81 3.80 -10.55
N ARG A 204 -24.90 3.51 -11.85
CA ARG A 204 -26.17 3.26 -12.55
C ARG A 204 -26.87 1.98 -12.07
N THR A 205 -26.14 0.90 -11.82
CA THR A 205 -26.71 -0.44 -11.58
C THR A 205 -26.71 -0.87 -10.11
N ARG A 206 -25.83 -0.29 -9.30
CA ARG A 206 -25.59 -0.66 -7.89
C ARG A 206 -25.89 0.48 -6.91
N ALA A 207 -26.45 1.61 -7.36
CA ALA A 207 -26.99 2.63 -6.45
C ALA A 207 -27.91 2.05 -5.35
N PRO A 208 -28.83 1.09 -5.62
CA PRO A 208 -29.64 0.48 -4.57
C PRO A 208 -28.82 -0.28 -3.51
N ALA A 209 -27.62 -0.75 -3.84
CA ALA A 209 -26.73 -1.34 -2.85
C ALA A 209 -26.21 -0.26 -1.89
N LEU A 210 -25.76 0.89 -2.39
CA LEU A 210 -25.33 2.02 -1.56
C LEU A 210 -26.47 2.56 -0.68
N GLU A 211 -27.69 2.66 -1.22
CA GLU A 211 -28.87 3.08 -0.44
C GLU A 211 -29.17 2.13 0.71
N ARG A 212 -29.09 0.80 0.47
CA ARG A 212 -29.25 -0.19 1.54
C ARG A 212 -28.19 -0.05 2.62
N ARG A 213 -26.93 0.21 2.25
CA ARG A 213 -25.85 0.46 3.23
C ARG A 213 -26.16 1.63 4.15
N VAL A 214 -26.72 2.70 3.60
CA VAL A 214 -27.17 3.86 4.36
C VAL A 214 -28.30 3.46 5.31
N ALA A 215 -29.34 2.80 4.79
CA ALA A 215 -30.49 2.36 5.58
C ALA A 215 -30.12 1.39 6.72
N ASP A 216 -29.14 0.52 6.49
CA ASP A 216 -28.64 -0.46 7.45
C ASP A 216 -27.62 0.13 8.45
N GLY A 217 -27.34 1.45 8.37
CA GLY A 217 -26.47 2.15 9.31
C GLY A 217 -24.99 1.80 9.14
N HIS A 218 -24.55 1.48 7.93
CA HIS A 218 -23.14 1.19 7.61
C HIS A 218 -22.33 2.43 7.24
N VAL A 219 -22.97 3.59 7.08
CA VAL A 219 -22.29 4.87 6.92
C VAL A 219 -21.94 5.41 8.30
N ARG A 220 -20.66 5.63 8.54
CA ARG A 220 -20.12 5.91 9.87
C ARG A 220 -19.11 7.04 9.83
N ASP A 221 -18.99 7.79 10.92
CA ASP A 221 -17.85 8.67 11.17
C ASP A 221 -16.63 7.79 11.52
N GLY A 222 -15.93 7.33 10.47
CA GLY A 222 -14.80 6.40 10.55
C GLY A 222 -13.46 7.07 10.83
N HIS A 223 -12.38 6.45 10.34
CA HIS A 223 -11.04 7.00 10.41
C HIS A 223 -10.76 7.96 9.24
N GLY A 224 -11.25 7.63 8.04
CA GLY A 224 -11.16 8.44 6.82
C GLY A 224 -9.87 8.25 6.02
N ASP A 225 -8.77 7.96 6.73
CA ASP A 225 -7.45 7.68 6.13
C ASP A 225 -6.81 6.38 6.66
N LEU A 226 -7.60 5.29 6.68
CA LEU A 226 -7.19 4.01 7.26
C LEU A 226 -6.32 3.18 6.31
N HIS A 227 -5.04 3.50 6.25
CA HIS A 227 -4.04 2.74 5.50
C HIS A 227 -2.92 2.21 6.43
N ALA A 228 -1.96 1.44 5.92
CA ALA A 228 -0.98 0.77 6.77
C ALA A 228 -0.16 1.75 7.61
N ALA A 229 0.21 2.93 7.07
CA ALA A 229 0.98 3.92 7.82
C ALA A 229 0.20 4.56 8.98
N SER A 230 -1.13 4.41 9.02
CA SER A 230 -2.00 4.87 10.10
C SER A 230 -2.12 3.83 11.23
N ILE A 231 -1.32 2.75 11.19
CA ILE A 231 -1.37 1.64 12.14
C ILE A 231 0.01 1.38 12.74
N CYS A 232 0.07 1.31 14.07
CA CYS A 232 1.26 0.91 14.81
C CYS A 232 0.96 -0.28 15.72
N ILE A 233 1.90 -1.23 15.79
CA ILE A 233 1.88 -2.36 16.72
C ILE A 233 2.89 -2.09 17.84
N ASP A 234 2.38 -1.83 19.04
CA ASP A 234 3.18 -1.45 20.20
C ASP A 234 2.78 -2.33 21.39
N ASP A 235 3.73 -3.07 21.95
CA ASP A 235 3.50 -4.06 23.03
C ASP A 235 2.29 -4.98 22.79
N GLY A 236 2.12 -5.41 21.53
CA GLY A 236 1.01 -6.27 21.12
C GLY A 236 -0.34 -5.56 20.97
N GLN A 237 -0.44 -4.27 21.31
CA GLN A 237 -1.59 -3.43 21.01
C GLN A 237 -1.59 -3.03 19.53
N ILE A 238 -2.79 -2.81 18.99
CA ILE A 238 -2.97 -2.23 17.65
C ILE A 238 -3.47 -0.81 17.87
N LEU A 239 -2.64 0.17 17.52
CA LEU A 239 -2.92 1.59 17.64
C LEU A 239 -3.25 2.14 16.27
N LEU A 240 -4.38 2.85 16.17
CA LEU A 240 -4.76 3.62 14.99
C LEU A 240 -4.59 5.10 15.31
N PHE A 241 -4.02 5.86 14.38
CA PHE A 241 -3.72 7.27 14.59
C PHE A 241 -3.79 8.03 13.27
N ASP A 242 -3.85 9.35 13.36
CA ASP A 242 -3.94 10.26 12.22
C ASP A 242 -5.25 10.13 11.41
N SER A 243 -6.38 9.98 12.13
CA SER A 243 -7.72 10.08 11.54
C SER A 243 -7.97 11.47 10.97
N LEU A 244 -8.61 11.52 9.80
CA LEU A 244 -8.81 12.74 9.02
C LEU A 244 -9.78 13.70 9.71
N GLN A 245 -9.27 14.81 10.22
CA GLN A 245 -10.02 15.72 11.09
C GLN A 245 -10.76 16.86 10.38
N PHE A 246 -10.20 17.39 9.29
CA PHE A 246 -10.59 18.68 8.72
C PHE A 246 -11.74 18.64 7.70
N ALA A 247 -12.09 17.46 7.17
CA ALA A 247 -13.14 17.33 6.18
C ALA A 247 -14.01 16.09 6.48
N PRO A 248 -15.15 16.26 7.19
CA PRO A 248 -16.06 15.17 7.52
C PRO A 248 -16.47 14.35 6.30
N ARG A 249 -16.62 14.96 5.11
CA ARG A 249 -16.95 14.26 3.86
C ARG A 249 -15.99 13.13 3.45
N TYR A 250 -14.75 13.17 3.94
CA TYR A 250 -13.75 12.13 3.66
C TYR A 250 -13.57 11.13 4.81
N ARG A 251 -14.11 11.44 5.99
CA ARG A 251 -14.08 10.60 7.19
C ARG A 251 -15.39 9.82 7.38
N CYS A 252 -16.51 10.47 7.10
CA CYS A 252 -17.85 9.90 7.11
C CYS A 252 -18.09 9.16 5.79
N ALA A 253 -18.11 7.84 5.85
CA ALA A 253 -18.28 7.00 4.68
C ALA A 253 -18.84 5.63 5.07
N ASP A 254 -19.22 4.85 4.06
CA ASP A 254 -19.48 3.42 4.22
C ASP A 254 -18.23 2.71 4.81
N LEU A 255 -18.42 1.87 5.82
CA LEU A 255 -17.35 1.05 6.41
C LEU A 255 -16.64 0.14 5.38
N ALA A 256 -17.29 -0.23 4.28
CA ALA A 256 -16.68 -0.92 3.15
C ALA A 256 -15.54 -0.10 2.55
N SER A 257 -15.64 1.23 2.55
CA SER A 257 -14.57 2.14 2.09
C SER A 257 -13.35 2.11 3.00
N GLU A 258 -13.54 2.07 4.32
CA GLU A 258 -12.46 2.00 5.30
C GLU A 258 -11.72 0.65 5.23
N VAL A 259 -12.49 -0.45 5.12
CA VAL A 259 -11.92 -1.79 4.96
C VAL A 259 -11.22 -1.94 3.62
N ALA A 260 -11.81 -1.43 2.54
CA ALA A 260 -11.18 -1.45 1.22
C ALA A 260 -9.86 -0.66 1.21
N PHE A 261 -9.75 0.43 1.97
CA PHE A 261 -8.53 1.22 2.00
C PHE A 261 -7.34 0.42 2.54
N LEU A 262 -7.48 -0.19 3.73
CA LEU A 262 -6.40 -0.99 4.28
C LEU A 262 -6.14 -2.26 3.45
N ALA A 263 -7.18 -2.90 2.92
CA ALA A 263 -7.02 -4.08 2.06
C ALA A 263 -6.21 -3.75 0.80
N MET A 264 -6.58 -2.67 0.11
CA MET A 264 -5.90 -2.17 -1.08
C MET A 264 -4.45 -1.76 -0.78
N ASP A 265 -4.18 -1.14 0.38
CA ASP A 265 -2.83 -0.75 0.77
C ASP A 265 -1.94 -1.97 1.08
N LEU A 266 -2.50 -3.02 1.69
CA LEU A 266 -1.82 -4.30 1.86
C LEU A 266 -1.53 -4.97 0.51
N GLU A 267 -2.47 -4.89 -0.43
CA GLU A 267 -2.28 -5.38 -1.81
C GLU A 267 -1.18 -4.62 -2.54
N TYR A 268 -1.16 -3.28 -2.46
CA TYR A 268 -0.10 -2.44 -3.00
C TYR A 268 1.29 -2.85 -2.47
N HIS A 269 1.38 -3.22 -1.19
CA HIS A 269 2.60 -3.76 -0.57
C HIS A 269 2.89 -5.24 -0.92
N GLY A 270 2.19 -5.82 -1.91
CA GLY A 270 2.37 -7.19 -2.38
C GLY A 270 1.85 -8.25 -1.41
N ARG A 271 1.00 -7.86 -0.45
CA ARG A 271 0.46 -8.73 0.61
C ARG A 271 -1.04 -8.95 0.48
N ALA A 272 -1.51 -9.27 -0.73
CA ALA A 272 -2.88 -9.69 -0.99
C ALA A 272 -3.31 -10.88 -0.10
N ASP A 273 -2.36 -11.76 0.28
CA ASP A 273 -2.61 -12.84 1.23
C ASP A 273 -3.08 -12.34 2.61
N LEU A 274 -2.50 -11.23 3.08
CA LEU A 274 -2.89 -10.56 4.32
C LEU A 274 -4.16 -9.75 4.16
N ALA A 275 -4.32 -9.04 3.03
CA ALA A 275 -5.53 -8.28 2.73
C ALA A 275 -6.78 -9.17 2.85
N TRP A 276 -6.76 -10.35 2.23
CA TRP A 276 -7.87 -11.30 2.33
C TRP A 276 -8.07 -11.88 3.73
N GLY A 277 -7.00 -12.11 4.48
CA GLY A 277 -7.08 -12.53 5.87
C GLY A 277 -7.70 -11.48 6.79
N PHE A 278 -7.35 -10.22 6.55
CA PHE A 278 -7.92 -9.06 7.22
C PHE A 278 -9.41 -8.91 6.92
N VAL A 279 -9.79 -8.87 5.62
CA VAL A 279 -11.18 -8.71 5.17
C VAL A 279 -12.06 -9.85 5.70
N ASP A 280 -11.66 -11.12 5.53
CA ASP A 280 -12.42 -12.28 6.03
C ASP A 280 -12.64 -12.19 7.54
N SER A 281 -11.62 -11.76 8.30
CA SER A 281 -11.76 -11.64 9.75
C SER A 281 -12.57 -10.42 10.18
N TYR A 282 -12.58 -9.34 9.39
CA TYR A 282 -13.42 -8.18 9.65
C TYR A 282 -14.89 -8.54 9.43
N VAL A 283 -15.23 -9.06 8.24
CA VAL A 283 -16.60 -9.44 7.86
C VAL A 283 -17.21 -10.41 8.87
N ARG A 284 -16.46 -11.43 9.29
CA ARG A 284 -16.93 -12.37 10.33
C ARG A 284 -17.17 -11.72 11.69
N ALA A 285 -16.38 -10.71 12.05
CA ALA A 285 -16.48 -10.06 13.35
C ALA A 285 -17.56 -8.98 13.38
N SER A 286 -17.82 -8.31 12.26
CA SER A 286 -18.88 -7.30 12.11
C SER A 286 -20.23 -7.92 11.77
N GLY A 287 -20.27 -9.10 11.14
CA GLY A 287 -21.48 -9.68 10.55
C GLY A 287 -21.91 -9.00 9.25
N ASP A 288 -21.04 -8.18 8.67
CA ASP A 288 -21.33 -7.36 7.49
C ASP A 288 -20.91 -8.07 6.20
N ASP A 289 -21.70 -9.05 5.77
CA ASP A 289 -21.47 -9.78 4.51
C ASP A 289 -21.68 -8.87 3.28
N GLY A 290 -22.57 -7.88 3.39
CA GLY A 290 -22.89 -6.91 2.33
C GLY A 290 -21.70 -6.01 1.95
N LEU A 291 -20.70 -5.89 2.80
CA LEU A 291 -19.45 -5.21 2.50
C LEU A 291 -18.73 -5.79 1.26
N LEU A 292 -18.76 -7.11 1.10
CA LEU A 292 -18.04 -7.79 0.01
C LEU A 292 -18.56 -7.40 -1.38
N ASP A 293 -19.82 -7.00 -1.46
CA ASP A 293 -20.47 -6.52 -2.67
C ASP A 293 -19.95 -5.16 -3.16
N LEU A 294 -19.27 -4.40 -2.29
CA LEU A 294 -18.77 -3.05 -2.54
C LEU A 294 -17.24 -2.95 -2.44
N LEU A 295 -16.59 -4.02 -1.98
CA LEU A 295 -15.15 -4.03 -1.69
C LEU A 295 -14.32 -3.63 -2.91
N ASP A 296 -14.58 -4.20 -4.09
CA ASP A 296 -13.84 -3.87 -5.32
C ASP A 296 -14.09 -2.42 -5.76
N PHE A 297 -15.33 -1.92 -5.65
CA PHE A 297 -15.65 -0.53 -5.99
C PHE A 297 -14.90 0.46 -5.10
N TYR A 298 -14.86 0.20 -3.80
CA TYR A 298 -14.13 1.07 -2.87
C TYR A 298 -12.61 0.87 -2.92
N ALA A 299 -12.11 -0.34 -3.22
CA ALA A 299 -10.68 -0.55 -3.44
C ALA A 299 -10.21 0.21 -4.69
N CYS A 300 -11.01 0.18 -5.75
CA CYS A 300 -10.82 1.00 -6.94
C CYS A 300 -10.78 2.49 -6.59
N TYR A 301 -11.77 2.98 -5.82
CA TYR A 301 -11.82 4.37 -5.35
C TYR A 301 -10.57 4.77 -4.55
N ARG A 302 -10.18 3.97 -3.55
CA ARG A 302 -9.05 4.30 -2.67
C ARG A 302 -7.72 4.24 -3.42
N ALA A 303 -7.51 3.26 -4.29
CA ALA A 303 -6.35 3.21 -5.17
C ALA A 303 -6.29 4.44 -6.08
N TYR A 304 -7.42 4.83 -6.69
CA TYR A 304 -7.51 6.03 -7.52
C TYR A 304 -7.15 7.31 -6.76
N VAL A 305 -7.67 7.47 -5.54
CA VAL A 305 -7.35 8.60 -4.67
C VAL A 305 -5.86 8.65 -4.35
N ARG A 306 -5.21 7.51 -4.06
CA ARG A 306 -3.76 7.46 -3.80
C ARG A 306 -2.94 7.84 -5.02
N GLY A 307 -3.30 7.32 -6.20
CA GLY A 307 -2.67 7.71 -7.47
C GLY A 307 -2.82 9.20 -7.77
N LYS A 308 -4.01 9.76 -7.51
CA LYS A 308 -4.30 11.19 -7.65
C LYS A 308 -3.45 12.04 -6.71
N VAL A 309 -3.39 11.71 -5.41
CA VAL A 309 -2.59 12.48 -4.43
C VAL A 309 -1.11 12.47 -4.81
N ARG A 310 -0.57 11.35 -5.28
CA ARG A 310 0.81 11.27 -5.79
C ARG A 310 1.02 12.10 -7.05
N SER A 311 0.04 12.14 -7.96
CA SER A 311 0.08 12.98 -9.16
C SER A 311 0.05 14.48 -8.82
N LEU A 312 -0.76 14.90 -7.85
CA LEU A 312 -0.77 16.28 -7.36
C LEU A 312 0.57 16.67 -6.72
N ARG A 313 1.16 15.77 -5.92
CA ARG A 313 2.49 15.98 -5.34
C ARG A 313 3.57 16.12 -6.40
N LEU A 314 3.50 15.34 -7.49
CA LEU A 314 4.38 15.49 -8.64
C LEU A 314 4.34 16.92 -9.20
N ALA A 315 3.14 17.48 -9.43
CA ALA A 315 3.02 18.86 -9.92
C ALA A 315 3.62 19.89 -8.95
N GLN A 316 3.46 19.70 -7.64
CA GLN A 316 4.04 20.59 -6.63
C GLN A 316 5.58 20.49 -6.62
N THR A 317 6.13 19.28 -6.72
CA THR A 317 7.59 19.09 -6.79
C THR A 317 8.16 19.70 -8.06
N GLU A 318 7.53 19.52 -9.22
CA GLU A 318 7.96 20.13 -10.49
C GLU A 318 8.01 21.68 -10.43
N GLN A 319 7.11 22.30 -9.66
CA GLN A 319 7.11 23.74 -9.44
C GLN A 319 8.20 24.20 -8.47
N ALA A 320 8.55 23.40 -7.47
CA ALA A 320 9.47 23.76 -6.40
C ALA A 320 10.93 23.41 -6.70
N SER A 321 11.22 22.34 -7.44
CA SER A 321 12.57 21.85 -7.73
C SER A 321 12.57 20.87 -8.91
N GLY A 322 13.48 21.02 -9.88
CA GLY A 322 13.63 20.11 -11.03
C GLY A 322 14.21 18.72 -10.71
N GLY A 323 13.75 18.07 -9.64
CA GLY A 323 14.24 16.77 -9.15
C GLY A 323 13.78 15.57 -10.01
N ASP A 324 14.39 14.40 -9.75
CA ASP A 324 14.01 13.15 -10.41
C ASP A 324 12.64 12.68 -9.91
N ASN A 325 11.64 12.82 -10.78
CA ASN A 325 10.25 12.52 -10.49
C ASN A 325 9.82 11.09 -10.87
N ARG A 326 10.77 10.24 -11.31
CA ARG A 326 10.48 8.88 -11.78
C ARG A 326 9.76 8.04 -10.73
N GLU A 327 10.16 8.15 -9.46
CA GLU A 327 9.53 7.40 -8.36
C GLU A 327 8.07 7.80 -8.15
N LEU A 328 7.77 9.12 -8.10
CA LEU A 328 6.38 9.60 -7.96
C LEU A 328 5.50 9.17 -9.14
N ILE A 329 6.04 9.15 -10.36
CA ILE A 329 5.33 8.68 -11.55
C ILE A 329 5.06 7.17 -11.43
N ALA A 330 6.06 6.38 -11.07
CA ALA A 330 5.94 4.93 -10.90
C ALA A 330 4.94 4.57 -9.79
N GLU A 331 4.99 5.26 -8.64
CA GLU A 331 4.03 5.09 -7.56
C GLU A 331 2.60 5.43 -8.00
N SER A 332 2.43 6.55 -8.71
CA SER A 332 1.12 6.98 -9.22
C SER A 332 0.54 5.92 -10.18
N ARG A 333 1.35 5.43 -11.13
CA ARG A 333 0.96 4.37 -12.07
C ARG A 333 0.56 3.10 -11.35
N ALA A 334 1.35 2.66 -10.38
CA ALA A 334 1.07 1.45 -9.61
C ALA A 334 -0.30 1.50 -8.91
N TYR A 335 -0.68 2.65 -8.36
CA TYR A 335 -2.02 2.83 -7.78
C TYR A 335 -3.13 2.85 -8.84
N PHE A 336 -2.93 3.46 -9.99
CA PHE A 336 -3.93 3.43 -11.07
C PHE A 336 -4.07 2.04 -11.71
N ASP A 337 -2.99 1.26 -11.77
CA ASP A 337 -3.03 -0.13 -12.20
C ASP A 337 -3.88 -0.97 -11.24
N LEU A 338 -3.73 -0.73 -9.93
CA LEU A 338 -4.51 -1.41 -8.90
C LEU A 338 -5.98 -0.96 -8.96
N ALA A 339 -6.23 0.32 -9.16
CA ALA A 339 -7.58 0.85 -9.38
C ALA A 339 -8.24 0.20 -10.61
N TRP A 340 -7.50 0.05 -11.70
CA TRP A 340 -7.95 -0.62 -12.91
C TRP A 340 -8.26 -2.10 -12.67
N ALA A 341 -7.41 -2.79 -11.90
CA ALA A 341 -7.60 -4.19 -11.54
C ALA A 341 -8.92 -4.42 -10.76
N HIS A 342 -9.17 -3.62 -9.72
CA HIS A 342 -10.44 -3.68 -8.98
C HIS A 342 -11.63 -3.14 -9.77
N GLY A 343 -11.41 -2.20 -10.70
CA GLY A 343 -12.40 -1.66 -11.63
C GLY A 343 -12.78 -2.62 -12.77
N GLY A 344 -12.65 -3.94 -12.56
CA GLY A 344 -13.02 -4.95 -13.55
C GLY A 344 -12.06 -5.09 -14.74
N GLY A 345 -10.82 -4.60 -14.63
CA GLY A 345 -9.81 -4.73 -15.68
C GLY A 345 -9.27 -6.16 -15.87
N LEU A 346 -9.42 -7.02 -14.86
CA LEU A 346 -8.92 -8.39 -14.88
C LEU A 346 -10.02 -9.42 -15.11
N PRO A 347 -9.73 -10.54 -15.81
CA PRO A 347 -10.61 -11.69 -15.84
C PRO A 347 -10.68 -12.34 -14.45
N ARG A 348 -11.70 -13.18 -14.19
CA ARG A 348 -11.94 -13.77 -12.86
C ARG A 348 -11.92 -15.32 -12.90
N PRO A 349 -11.01 -16.01 -12.18
CA PRO A 349 -9.81 -15.51 -11.51
C PRO A 349 -8.59 -15.41 -12.46
N PRO A 350 -7.75 -14.36 -12.37
CA PRO A 350 -6.56 -14.24 -13.20
C PRO A 350 -5.40 -15.06 -12.63
N MET A 351 -4.62 -15.66 -13.52
CA MET A 351 -3.40 -16.40 -13.19
C MET A 351 -2.25 -15.91 -14.06
N VAL A 352 -1.33 -15.15 -13.47
CA VAL A 352 -0.15 -14.64 -14.16
C VAL A 352 1.06 -15.47 -13.75
N VAL A 353 1.70 -16.13 -14.71
CA VAL A 353 2.96 -16.85 -14.50
C VAL A 353 4.10 -15.98 -15.01
N THR A 354 5.05 -15.60 -14.16
CA THR A 354 6.32 -15.05 -14.63
C THR A 354 7.36 -16.16 -14.73
N MET A 355 8.03 -16.21 -15.88
CA MET A 355 9.02 -17.24 -16.19
C MET A 355 10.30 -16.65 -16.78
N GLY A 356 11.37 -17.43 -16.76
CA GLY A 356 12.66 -17.06 -17.33
C GLY A 356 13.82 -17.64 -16.54
N LEU A 357 15.02 -17.55 -17.11
CA LEU A 357 16.25 -18.02 -16.48
C LEU A 357 16.50 -17.29 -15.14
N PRO A 358 17.28 -17.88 -14.21
CA PRO A 358 17.76 -17.14 -13.05
C PRO A 358 18.43 -15.82 -13.46
N ALA A 359 18.31 -14.82 -12.59
CA ALA A 359 18.73 -13.43 -12.84
C ALA A 359 17.98 -12.64 -13.95
N SER A 360 16.97 -13.22 -14.61
CA SER A 360 16.16 -12.50 -15.61
C SER A 360 15.22 -11.43 -15.03
N GLY A 361 15.12 -11.28 -13.72
CA GLY A 361 14.22 -10.30 -13.09
C GLY A 361 12.79 -10.80 -12.84
N LYS A 362 12.48 -12.06 -13.17
CA LYS A 362 11.14 -12.67 -13.01
C LYS A 362 10.46 -12.48 -11.64
N THR A 363 11.23 -12.52 -10.55
CA THR A 363 10.71 -12.36 -9.18
C THR A 363 10.43 -10.89 -8.86
N THR A 364 11.25 -9.97 -9.37
CA THR A 364 10.99 -8.52 -9.27
C THR A 364 9.71 -8.18 -10.04
N LEU A 365 9.59 -8.68 -11.28
CA LEU A 365 8.39 -8.51 -12.09
C LEU A 365 7.15 -9.11 -11.43
N ALA A 366 7.25 -10.33 -10.89
CA ALA A 366 6.12 -10.97 -10.20
C ALA A 366 5.63 -10.18 -8.99
N ARG A 367 6.54 -9.64 -8.18
CA ARG A 367 6.20 -8.80 -7.02
C ARG A 367 5.53 -7.50 -7.44
N ALA A 368 6.08 -6.84 -8.46
CA ALA A 368 5.51 -5.62 -9.00
C ALA A 368 4.11 -5.87 -9.58
N LEU A 369 3.93 -6.91 -10.40
CA LEU A 369 2.61 -7.29 -10.92
C LEU A 369 1.65 -7.70 -9.80
N ALA A 370 2.12 -8.39 -8.77
CA ALA A 370 1.29 -8.74 -7.62
C ALA A 370 0.76 -7.49 -6.89
N GLY A 371 1.63 -6.51 -6.65
CA GLY A 371 1.24 -5.25 -6.00
C GLY A 371 0.32 -4.38 -6.86
N ARG A 372 0.62 -4.29 -8.16
CA ARG A 372 -0.13 -3.46 -9.11
C ARG A 372 -1.46 -4.05 -9.56
N LEU A 373 -1.66 -5.36 -9.41
CA LEU A 373 -2.87 -6.05 -9.85
C LEU A 373 -3.64 -6.73 -8.70
N GLY A 374 -3.22 -6.53 -7.44
CA GLY A 374 -3.85 -7.14 -6.27
C GLY A 374 -3.77 -8.67 -6.24
N LEU A 375 -2.70 -9.26 -6.78
CA LEU A 375 -2.56 -10.71 -6.90
C LEU A 375 -1.78 -11.29 -5.73
N VAL A 376 -2.11 -12.53 -5.34
CA VAL A 376 -1.29 -13.25 -4.38
C VAL A 376 0.00 -13.73 -5.04
N HIS A 377 1.15 -13.25 -4.56
CA HIS A 377 2.47 -13.67 -5.04
C HIS A 377 2.85 -15.04 -4.48
N LEU A 378 3.14 -16.00 -5.37
CA LEU A 378 3.60 -17.34 -5.05
C LEU A 378 4.96 -17.56 -5.71
N SER A 379 6.00 -17.80 -4.91
CA SER A 379 7.37 -17.95 -5.41
C SER A 379 7.93 -19.34 -5.19
N SER A 380 8.54 -19.91 -6.23
CA SER A 380 9.21 -21.22 -6.11
C SER A 380 10.37 -21.19 -5.11
N ASP A 381 11.10 -20.09 -5.03
CA ASP A 381 12.23 -19.94 -4.10
C ASP A 381 11.72 -19.90 -2.66
N MET A 382 10.66 -19.13 -2.40
CA MET A 382 10.00 -19.09 -1.09
C MET A 382 9.40 -20.45 -0.69
N ALA A 383 8.80 -21.16 -1.64
CA ALA A 383 8.25 -22.50 -1.41
C ALA A 383 9.35 -23.52 -1.06
N ARG A 384 10.49 -23.48 -1.77
CA ARG A 384 11.66 -24.31 -1.46
C ARG A 384 12.15 -24.09 -0.03
N LYS A 385 12.40 -22.84 0.34
CA LYS A 385 12.91 -22.49 1.68
C LYS A 385 11.95 -22.90 2.79
N ARG A 386 10.65 -22.63 2.62
CA ARG A 386 9.61 -23.06 3.58
C ARG A 386 9.61 -24.57 3.78
N MET A 387 9.70 -25.35 2.71
CA MET A 387 9.71 -26.81 2.78
C MET A 387 10.98 -27.38 3.42
N ALA A 388 12.10 -26.66 3.30
CA ALA A 388 13.36 -27.03 3.93
C ALA A 388 13.51 -26.54 5.38
N GLY A 389 12.54 -25.77 5.90
CA GLY A 389 12.63 -25.16 7.23
C GLY A 389 13.69 -24.07 7.34
N ILE A 390 14.10 -23.48 6.22
CA ILE A 390 15.13 -22.43 6.13
C ILE A 390 14.44 -21.07 6.10
N GLU A 391 15.00 -20.10 6.84
CA GLU A 391 14.51 -18.72 6.81
C GLU A 391 14.57 -18.13 5.39
N PRO A 392 13.56 -17.36 4.93
CA PRO A 392 13.49 -16.86 3.55
C PRO A 392 14.72 -16.09 3.06
N THR A 393 15.44 -15.43 3.96
CA THR A 393 16.64 -14.62 3.69
C THR A 393 17.95 -15.40 3.81
N GLN A 394 17.92 -16.60 4.38
CA GLN A 394 19.09 -17.47 4.50
C GLN A 394 19.34 -18.15 3.14
N ARG A 395 20.59 -18.13 2.68
CA ARG A 395 21.02 -18.82 1.45
C ARG A 395 21.12 -20.32 1.73
N GLY A 396 20.63 -21.15 0.82
CA GLY A 396 20.90 -22.60 0.88
C GLY A 396 22.39 -22.87 0.66
N SER A 397 22.93 -23.90 1.32
CA SER A 397 24.35 -24.28 1.24
C SER A 397 24.72 -25.10 0.00
N ASP A 398 23.77 -25.41 -0.89
CA ASP A 398 23.87 -26.64 -1.69
C ASP A 398 24.24 -26.40 -3.17
N GLU A 399 24.93 -27.39 -3.76
CA GLU A 399 25.27 -27.48 -5.18
C GLU A 399 24.03 -27.66 -6.07
N PHE A 400 24.09 -27.22 -7.34
CA PHE A 400 22.99 -27.42 -8.28
C PHE A 400 22.67 -28.91 -8.46
N GLY A 401 21.40 -29.29 -8.36
CA GLY A 401 20.99 -30.70 -8.41
C GLY A 401 21.17 -31.48 -7.11
N SER A 402 21.60 -30.82 -6.03
CA SER A 402 21.67 -31.38 -4.66
C SER A 402 20.84 -30.53 -3.69
N GLY A 403 20.53 -31.08 -2.51
CA GLY A 403 19.83 -30.36 -1.44
C GLY A 403 18.53 -29.70 -1.90
N LEU A 404 18.44 -28.37 -1.81
CA LEU A 404 17.24 -27.61 -2.21
C LEU A 404 16.83 -27.75 -3.69
N TYR A 405 17.75 -28.13 -4.58
CA TYR A 405 17.53 -28.18 -6.03
C TYR A 405 17.63 -29.58 -6.62
N ASP A 406 17.63 -30.62 -5.78
CA ASP A 406 17.55 -31.99 -6.30
C ASP A 406 16.23 -32.23 -7.07
N PRO A 407 16.17 -33.20 -8.00
CA PRO A 407 14.98 -33.43 -8.82
C PRO A 407 13.70 -33.74 -8.02
N ALA A 408 13.80 -34.42 -6.88
CA ALA A 408 12.67 -34.73 -6.01
C ALA A 408 12.18 -33.49 -5.27
N MET A 409 13.09 -32.67 -4.72
CA MET A 409 12.74 -31.40 -4.11
C MET A 409 12.13 -30.42 -5.11
N THR A 410 12.67 -30.37 -6.34
CA THR A 410 12.11 -29.55 -7.43
C THR A 410 10.67 -29.97 -7.75
N ARG A 411 10.41 -31.27 -7.97
CA ARG A 411 9.04 -31.77 -8.21
C ARG A 411 8.09 -31.42 -7.06
N SER A 412 8.55 -31.56 -5.82
CA SER A 412 7.77 -31.26 -4.62
C SER A 412 7.46 -29.77 -4.48
N THR A 413 8.41 -28.90 -4.85
CA THR A 413 8.24 -27.44 -4.89
C THR A 413 7.16 -27.03 -5.87
N TYR A 414 7.23 -27.50 -7.12
CA TYR A 414 6.22 -27.14 -8.12
C TYR A 414 4.84 -27.73 -7.78
N ALA A 415 4.79 -28.91 -7.15
CA ALA A 415 3.56 -29.45 -6.59
C ALA A 415 2.99 -28.57 -5.47
N ALA A 416 3.83 -28.06 -4.57
CA ALA A 416 3.42 -27.11 -3.54
C ALA A 416 2.89 -25.80 -4.15
N LEU A 417 3.58 -25.22 -5.12
CA LEU A 417 3.12 -24.02 -5.84
C LEU A 417 1.75 -24.22 -6.48
N ARG A 418 1.52 -25.35 -7.17
CA ARG A 418 0.21 -25.66 -7.74
C ARG A 418 -0.88 -25.80 -6.67
N ARG A 419 -0.57 -26.42 -5.52
CA ARG A 419 -1.52 -26.53 -4.40
C ARG A 419 -1.88 -25.16 -3.83
N ASP A 420 -0.88 -24.30 -3.63
CA ASP A 420 -1.09 -22.94 -3.13
C ASP A 420 -1.86 -22.07 -4.13
N ALA A 421 -1.54 -22.15 -5.42
CA ALA A 421 -2.30 -21.48 -6.48
C ALA A 421 -3.76 -21.95 -6.50
N ALA A 422 -3.99 -23.27 -6.46
CA ALA A 422 -5.35 -23.83 -6.42
C ALA A 422 -6.14 -23.36 -5.20
N ARG A 423 -5.50 -23.17 -4.05
CA ARG A 423 -6.15 -22.69 -2.81
C ARG A 423 -6.72 -21.28 -2.99
N TRP A 424 -5.98 -20.38 -3.66
CA TRP A 424 -6.40 -19.00 -3.88
C TRP A 424 -7.38 -18.87 -5.04
N LEU A 425 -7.12 -19.54 -6.17
CA LEU A 425 -7.99 -19.52 -7.34
C LEU A 425 -9.40 -20.04 -7.02
N ARG A 426 -9.54 -21.09 -6.20
CA ARG A 426 -10.85 -21.59 -5.74
C ARG A 426 -11.64 -20.59 -4.89
N ARG A 427 -10.97 -19.59 -4.30
CA ARG A 427 -11.61 -18.49 -3.56
C ARG A 427 -11.88 -17.28 -4.46
N GLY A 428 -11.76 -17.44 -5.78
CA GLY A 428 -11.87 -16.35 -6.74
C GLY A 428 -10.71 -15.36 -6.69
N ARG A 429 -9.60 -15.70 -6.03
CA ARG A 429 -8.45 -14.79 -5.87
C ARG A 429 -7.38 -15.06 -6.91
N GLY A 430 -6.95 -13.99 -7.57
CA GLY A 430 -5.90 -14.04 -8.57
C GLY A 430 -4.53 -14.33 -7.98
N VAL A 431 -3.65 -14.91 -8.79
CA VAL A 431 -2.29 -15.28 -8.36
C VAL A 431 -1.24 -14.85 -9.38
N ALA A 432 -0.11 -14.37 -8.86
CA ALA A 432 1.13 -14.18 -9.61
C ALA A 432 2.11 -15.28 -9.19
N VAL A 433 2.40 -16.23 -10.07
CA VAL A 433 3.29 -17.36 -9.79
C VAL A 433 4.65 -17.10 -10.43
N ASP A 434 5.71 -17.03 -9.62
CA ASP A 434 7.08 -16.97 -10.10
C ASP A 434 7.79 -18.32 -9.99
N ALA A 435 8.38 -18.75 -11.10
CA ALA A 435 9.34 -19.84 -11.13
C ALA A 435 10.15 -19.79 -12.43
N THR A 436 11.22 -20.57 -12.53
CA THR A 436 11.98 -20.67 -13.78
C THR A 436 11.14 -21.26 -14.91
N PHE A 437 10.27 -22.23 -14.61
CA PHE A 437 9.42 -22.94 -15.59
C PHE A 437 10.19 -23.48 -16.81
N GLY A 438 11.45 -23.89 -16.62
CA GLY A 438 12.30 -24.44 -17.70
C GLY A 438 11.87 -25.82 -18.21
N ASN A 439 11.08 -26.58 -17.44
CA ASN A 439 10.60 -27.91 -17.83
C ASN A 439 9.20 -27.84 -18.47
N PRO A 440 9.01 -28.34 -19.71
CA PRO A 440 7.71 -28.36 -20.39
C PRO A 440 6.60 -29.09 -19.61
N ARG A 441 6.94 -30.12 -18.82
CA ARG A 441 5.97 -30.86 -17.99
C ARG A 441 5.38 -29.98 -16.90
N GLU A 442 6.19 -29.14 -16.25
CA GLU A 442 5.71 -28.23 -15.20
C GLU A 442 4.79 -27.15 -15.78
N ARG A 443 5.12 -26.64 -16.98
CA ARG A 443 4.26 -25.71 -17.73
C ARG A 443 2.93 -26.36 -18.11
N ALA A 444 2.94 -27.60 -18.59
CA ALA A 444 1.73 -28.35 -18.91
C ALA A 444 0.84 -28.59 -17.68
N GLN A 445 1.43 -28.95 -16.54
CA GLN A 445 0.69 -29.14 -15.29
C GLN A 445 0.07 -27.83 -14.78
N MET A 446 0.73 -26.69 -14.98
CA MET A 446 0.16 -25.39 -14.64
C MET A 446 -1.01 -25.00 -15.54
N ARG A 447 -0.89 -25.21 -16.86
CA ARG A 447 -1.99 -25.05 -17.81
C ARG A 447 -3.19 -25.93 -17.47
N GLN A 448 -2.94 -27.19 -17.10
CA GLN A 448 -4.00 -28.11 -16.66
C GLN A 448 -4.68 -27.62 -15.38
N LEU A 449 -3.94 -27.03 -14.43
CA LEU A 449 -4.53 -26.43 -13.24
C LEU A 449 -5.44 -25.26 -13.61
N ALA A 450 -4.97 -24.33 -14.45
CA ALA A 450 -5.75 -23.17 -14.88
C ALA A 450 -7.05 -23.60 -15.56
N ARG A 451 -6.98 -24.52 -16.54
CA ARG A 451 -8.16 -25.08 -17.23
C ARG A 451 -9.16 -25.72 -16.26
N ARG A 452 -8.67 -26.52 -15.29
CA ARG A 452 -9.55 -27.20 -14.31
C ARG A 452 -10.26 -26.22 -13.38
N LEU A 453 -9.68 -25.06 -13.11
CA LEU A 453 -10.25 -24.07 -12.20
C LEU A 453 -10.91 -22.89 -12.93
N GLY A 454 -10.96 -22.92 -14.26
CA GLY A 454 -11.47 -21.81 -15.07
C GLY A 454 -10.65 -20.51 -14.94
N ALA A 455 -9.37 -20.61 -14.55
CA ALA A 455 -8.51 -19.44 -14.41
C ALA A 455 -7.96 -18.99 -15.77
N ASP A 456 -7.95 -17.69 -16.02
CA ASP A 456 -7.33 -17.11 -17.21
C ASP A 456 -5.81 -17.06 -16.99
N LEU A 457 -5.09 -17.92 -17.73
CA LEU A 457 -3.64 -18.06 -17.59
C LEU A 457 -2.91 -17.20 -18.62
N ARG A 458 -2.08 -16.28 -18.12
CA ARG A 458 -1.10 -15.51 -18.90
C ARG A 458 0.31 -15.87 -18.47
N VAL A 459 1.18 -16.08 -19.45
CA VAL A 459 2.60 -16.40 -19.21
C VAL A 459 3.44 -15.24 -19.69
N VAL A 460 4.21 -14.65 -18.77
CA VAL A 460 5.13 -13.54 -19.04
C VAL A 460 6.56 -14.07 -18.97
N LEU A 461 7.26 -14.09 -20.10
CA LEU A 461 8.65 -14.49 -20.20
C LEU A 461 9.56 -13.27 -20.07
N CYS A 462 10.36 -13.23 -19.00
CA CYS A 462 11.45 -12.27 -18.85
C CYS A 462 12.64 -12.71 -19.71
N ASP A 463 12.85 -12.00 -20.81
CA ASP A 463 13.87 -12.27 -21.82
C ASP A 463 15.05 -11.32 -21.64
N ALA A 464 16.26 -11.86 -21.56
CA ALA A 464 17.50 -11.09 -21.45
C ALA A 464 18.65 -11.91 -22.03
N ASP A 465 19.63 -11.25 -22.63
CA ASP A 465 20.80 -11.93 -23.16
C ASP A 465 21.68 -12.56 -22.07
N ASP A 466 22.47 -13.57 -22.46
CA ASP A 466 23.32 -14.33 -21.54
C ASP A 466 24.32 -13.40 -20.82
N ALA A 467 24.84 -12.37 -21.50
CA ALA A 467 25.78 -11.40 -20.91
C ALA A 467 25.15 -10.62 -19.76
N THR A 468 23.91 -10.16 -19.93
CA THR A 468 23.13 -9.46 -18.92
C THR A 468 22.80 -10.37 -17.73
N LEU A 469 22.42 -11.62 -18.00
CA LEU A 469 22.10 -12.60 -16.97
C LEU A 469 23.33 -12.95 -16.12
N ILE A 470 24.48 -13.17 -16.76
CA ILE A 470 25.77 -13.42 -16.12
C ILE A 470 26.17 -12.24 -15.22
N ALA A 471 26.18 -11.02 -15.76
CA ALA A 471 26.55 -9.82 -15.00
C ALA A 471 25.64 -9.61 -13.77
N ARG A 472 24.34 -9.92 -13.90
CA ARG A 472 23.39 -9.85 -12.78
C ARG A 472 23.62 -10.95 -11.74
N LEU A 473 24.03 -12.16 -12.13
CA LEU A 473 24.41 -13.23 -11.21
C LEU A 473 25.66 -12.85 -10.40
N GLU A 474 26.68 -12.31 -11.07
CA GLU A 474 27.92 -11.84 -10.43
C GLU A 474 27.64 -10.74 -9.40
N ARG A 475 26.84 -9.74 -9.77
CA ARG A 475 26.43 -8.66 -8.85
C ARG A 475 25.64 -9.18 -7.64
N ARG A 476 24.85 -10.24 -7.80
CA ARG A 476 24.08 -10.84 -6.70
C ARG A 476 24.96 -11.65 -5.74
N ALA A 477 26.05 -12.24 -6.23
CA ALA A 477 26.98 -12.97 -5.38
C ALA A 477 27.53 -12.08 -4.25
N THR A 478 27.78 -10.80 -4.55
CA THR A 478 28.34 -9.81 -3.61
C THR A 478 27.30 -9.11 -2.71
N GLN A 479 25.98 -9.25 -2.98
CA GLN A 479 24.90 -8.61 -2.20
C GLN A 479 24.39 -9.50 -1.05
N LYS A 480 24.36 -8.99 0.19
CA LYS A 480 23.71 -9.67 1.34
C LYS A 480 22.17 -9.67 1.17
N GLY A 481 21.49 -10.75 1.57
CA GLY A 481 20.02 -10.82 1.62
C GLY A 481 19.27 -11.25 0.35
N VAL A 482 19.98 -11.76 -0.68
CA VAL A 482 19.35 -12.26 -1.92
C VAL A 482 18.66 -13.61 -1.68
N VAL A 483 17.38 -13.71 -2.04
CA VAL A 483 16.54 -14.92 -1.84
C VAL A 483 16.85 -16.05 -2.85
N SER A 484 17.37 -15.72 -4.03
CA SER A 484 17.69 -16.68 -5.10
C SER A 484 19.03 -17.37 -4.86
N ASP A 485 19.06 -18.70 -4.95
CA ASP A 485 20.28 -19.53 -4.73
C ASP A 485 21.12 -19.76 -6.01
N ALA A 486 20.71 -19.21 -7.16
CA ALA A 486 21.48 -19.32 -8.41
C ALA A 486 22.84 -18.60 -8.31
N ARG A 487 23.91 -19.32 -8.65
CA ARG A 487 25.30 -18.82 -8.65
C ARG A 487 25.88 -18.81 -10.06
N ILE A 488 26.90 -17.99 -10.31
CA ILE A 488 27.52 -17.88 -11.63
C ILE A 488 28.21 -19.18 -12.04
N GLU A 489 28.76 -19.92 -11.07
CA GLU A 489 29.42 -21.21 -11.29
C GLU A 489 28.45 -22.27 -11.82
N LEU A 490 27.14 -22.07 -11.63
CA LEU A 490 26.08 -22.97 -12.06
C LEU A 490 25.44 -22.55 -13.40
N TRP A 491 25.95 -21.48 -14.03
CA TRP A 491 25.36 -20.93 -15.24
C TRP A 491 25.25 -21.95 -16.39
N PRO A 492 26.29 -22.77 -16.69
CA PRO A 492 26.18 -23.78 -17.74
C PRO A 492 25.04 -24.76 -17.50
N GLU A 493 24.90 -25.29 -16.27
CA GLU A 493 23.83 -26.24 -15.97
C GLU A 493 22.45 -25.57 -15.96
N LEU A 494 22.34 -24.33 -15.45
CA LEU A 494 21.11 -23.56 -15.45
C LEU A 494 20.61 -23.26 -16.86
N ARG A 495 21.53 -22.89 -17.76
CA ARG A 495 21.22 -22.60 -19.16
C ARG A 495 20.80 -23.86 -19.92
N ALA A 496 21.49 -24.98 -19.69
CA ALA A 496 21.20 -26.27 -20.30
C ALA A 496 19.85 -26.87 -19.81
N ALA A 497 19.50 -26.66 -18.54
CA ALA A 497 18.26 -27.16 -17.95
C ALA A 497 17.00 -26.37 -18.37
N PHE A 498 17.14 -25.24 -19.05
CA PHE A 498 16.03 -24.40 -19.47
C PHE A 498 15.60 -24.70 -20.91
N THR A 499 14.41 -25.30 -21.06
CA THR A 499 13.74 -25.41 -22.35
C THR A 499 12.87 -24.17 -22.58
N PRO A 500 13.14 -23.35 -23.62
CA PRO A 500 12.28 -22.22 -23.98
C PRO A 500 10.82 -22.64 -24.18
N PRO A 501 9.84 -21.74 -23.93
CA PRO A 501 8.42 -22.04 -24.06
C PRO A 501 7.92 -21.95 -25.51
N ASP A 502 8.69 -22.48 -26.47
CA ASP A 502 8.35 -22.39 -27.91
C ASP A 502 7.07 -23.15 -28.25
N GLU A 503 6.63 -24.06 -27.39
CA GLU A 503 5.36 -24.78 -27.54
C GLU A 503 4.11 -23.94 -27.22
N GLN A 504 4.28 -22.68 -26.78
CA GLN A 504 3.18 -21.80 -26.35
C GLN A 504 3.09 -20.55 -27.24
N PRO A 505 2.11 -20.47 -28.16
CA PRO A 505 1.99 -19.35 -29.08
C PRO A 505 1.58 -18.03 -28.40
N SER A 506 1.09 -18.06 -27.16
CA SER A 506 0.53 -16.90 -26.44
C SER A 506 1.41 -16.38 -25.29
N VAL A 507 2.72 -16.61 -25.33
CA VAL A 507 3.66 -16.11 -24.32
C VAL A 507 3.91 -14.62 -24.52
N LEU A 508 3.70 -13.83 -23.47
CA LEU A 508 4.00 -12.40 -23.44
C LEU A 508 5.49 -12.23 -23.14
N ARG A 509 6.28 -11.84 -24.13
CA ARG A 509 7.72 -11.63 -23.96
C ARG A 509 8.00 -10.20 -23.52
N VAL A 510 8.75 -10.04 -22.43
CA VAL A 510 9.19 -8.74 -21.92
C VAL A 510 10.70 -8.65 -21.98
N ASP A 511 11.19 -7.51 -22.43
CA ASP A 511 12.61 -7.19 -22.51
C ASP A 511 13.11 -6.83 -21.10
N ALA A 512 13.71 -7.81 -20.45
CA ALA A 512 14.22 -7.68 -19.10
C ALA A 512 15.64 -7.10 -19.06
N THR A 513 16.19 -6.59 -20.18
CA THR A 513 17.45 -5.83 -20.18
C THR A 513 17.25 -4.37 -19.76
N ARG A 514 16.02 -3.87 -19.89
CA ARG A 514 15.57 -2.52 -19.50
C ARG A 514 15.56 -2.30 -17.99
N ASP A 515 15.25 -1.06 -17.60
CA ASP A 515 14.95 -0.75 -16.20
C ASP A 515 13.76 -1.62 -15.70
N SER A 516 13.76 -1.91 -14.40
CA SER A 516 12.69 -2.63 -13.73
C SER A 516 11.30 -2.04 -14.01
N GLU A 517 11.16 -0.71 -13.96
CA GLU A 517 9.88 -0.03 -14.15
C GLU A 517 9.41 -0.14 -15.60
N GLU A 518 10.30 0.04 -16.56
CA GLU A 518 10.00 -0.13 -17.99
C GLU A 518 9.58 -1.57 -18.33
N THR A 519 10.22 -2.55 -17.68
CA THR A 519 9.86 -3.96 -17.81
C THR A 519 8.45 -4.23 -17.29
N VAL A 520 8.08 -3.62 -16.16
CA VAL A 520 6.75 -3.74 -15.55
C VAL A 520 5.69 -3.09 -16.43
N GLU A 521 5.93 -1.88 -16.92
CA GLU A 521 5.02 -1.17 -17.83
C GLU A 521 4.79 -1.96 -19.13
N GLN A 522 5.86 -2.53 -19.71
CA GLN A 522 5.73 -3.40 -20.88
C GLN A 522 4.87 -4.64 -20.57
N ALA A 523 5.09 -5.29 -19.43
CA ALA A 523 4.31 -6.45 -19.01
C ALA A 523 2.83 -6.11 -18.84
N LEU A 524 2.52 -4.98 -18.20
CA LEU A 524 1.14 -4.51 -18.00
C LEU A 524 0.45 -4.15 -19.31
N ALA A 525 1.15 -3.47 -20.22
CA ALA A 525 0.61 -3.16 -21.55
C ALA A 525 0.24 -4.44 -22.32
N LEU A 526 1.14 -5.44 -22.32
CA LEU A 526 0.89 -6.74 -22.95
C LEU A 526 -0.27 -7.49 -22.27
N LEU A 527 -0.32 -7.52 -20.94
CA LEU A 527 -1.40 -8.17 -20.19
C LEU A 527 -2.76 -7.53 -20.51
N ARG A 528 -2.85 -6.19 -20.46
CA ARG A 528 -4.06 -5.43 -20.80
C ARG A 528 -4.54 -5.70 -22.21
N ALA A 529 -3.64 -5.64 -23.18
CA ALA A 529 -3.97 -5.94 -24.57
C ALA A 529 -4.50 -7.38 -24.74
N SER A 530 -4.01 -8.30 -23.91
CA SER A 530 -4.38 -9.71 -23.96
C SER A 530 -5.73 -10.03 -23.30
N TYR A 531 -6.25 -9.13 -22.46
CA TYR A 531 -7.55 -9.25 -21.78
C TYR A 531 -8.70 -8.53 -22.49
N ARG A 532 -8.38 -7.70 -23.50
CA ARG A 532 -9.36 -7.18 -24.47
C ARG A 532 -9.75 -8.28 -25.44
#